data_AF-A0A935T7S7-F1
#
_entry.id   AF-A0A935T7S7-F1
#
_cell.length_a   1.000
_cell.length_b   1.000
_cell.length_c   1.000
_cell.angle_alpha   90.00
_cell.angle_beta   90.00
_cell.angle_gamma   90.00
#
_symmetry.space_group_name_H-M   'P 1'
#
loop_
_entity.id
_entity.type
_entity.pdbx_description
1 polymer ?
#
loop_
_entity_poly.entity_id
_entity_poly.type
_entity_poly.pdbx_seq_one_letter_code
_entity_poly.pdbx_strand_id
1 'polypeptide(L)'
;MNTMTINSSKAPIPSQPLAHCNPEVEQRVQQWLAGRQLLVWIPIISQENFPGVPPQVLQFADQHQEAMRWPIHRPEDLLALPDGITGWLLPADAKDTDVACGIWNGEIYILSVQDKRTGHKQTLLGERFDIATGQADDPEQSVV
;
A
#
# COMPACT_ATOMS: atom_id res chain seq x y z
N MET A 1 -24.32 7.93 -34.02
CA MET A 1 -23.72 9.01 -33.21
C MET A 1 -23.06 8.38 -32.01
N ASN A 2 -21.79 8.67 -31.80
CA ASN A 2 -20.84 7.81 -31.10
C ASN A 2 -20.64 8.36 -29.69
N THR A 3 -21.06 7.62 -28.66
CA THR A 3 -20.79 7.97 -27.26
C THR A 3 -19.48 7.28 -26.85
N MET A 4 -18.38 8.03 -26.90
CA MET A 4 -17.13 7.64 -26.26
C MET A 4 -17.38 7.50 -24.75
N THR A 5 -17.41 6.26 -24.26
CA THR A 5 -17.41 5.99 -22.82
C THR A 5 -15.96 5.80 -22.40
N ILE A 6 -15.41 6.84 -21.74
CA ILE A 6 -14.08 6.83 -21.15
C ILE A 6 -14.17 5.93 -19.92
N ASN A 7 -13.89 4.64 -20.11
CA ASN A 7 -13.87 3.66 -19.04
C ASN A 7 -12.53 3.80 -18.29
N SER A 8 -12.43 4.78 -17.40
CA SER A 8 -11.32 4.92 -16.45
C SER A 8 -11.36 3.74 -15.47
N SER A 9 -10.86 2.61 -15.96
CA SER A 9 -10.83 1.31 -15.29
C SER A 9 -9.64 1.30 -14.33
N LYS A 10 -9.81 1.85 -13.12
CA LYS A 10 -8.81 1.65 -12.05
C LYS A 10 -9.01 0.23 -11.51
N ALA A 11 -8.38 -0.73 -12.18
CA ALA A 11 -8.33 -2.11 -11.72
C ALA A 11 -7.71 -2.16 -10.30
N PRO A 12 -8.16 -3.06 -9.42
CA PRO A 12 -7.54 -3.26 -8.12
C PRO A 12 -6.06 -3.59 -8.32
N ILE A 13 -5.20 -2.89 -7.58
CA ILE A 13 -3.74 -2.93 -7.77
C ILE A 13 -3.25 -4.34 -7.41
N PRO A 14 -2.58 -5.05 -8.33
CA PRO A 14 -1.90 -6.29 -8.00
C PRO A 14 -0.63 -5.93 -7.21
N SER A 15 -0.63 -6.18 -5.91
CA SER A 15 0.40 -5.78 -4.96
C SER A 15 1.27 -6.98 -4.61
N GLN A 16 2.58 -6.95 -4.90
CA GLN A 16 3.50 -7.98 -4.38
C GLN A 16 4.17 -7.46 -3.11
N PRO A 17 4.12 -8.21 -2.00
CA PRO A 17 5.09 -8.00 -0.94
C PRO A 17 6.48 -8.32 -1.50
N LEU A 18 7.40 -7.36 -1.46
CA LEU A 18 8.80 -7.63 -1.75
C LEU A 18 9.36 -8.50 -0.63
N ALA A 19 9.97 -9.62 -1.01
CA ALA A 19 10.83 -10.35 -0.09
C ALA A 19 12.03 -9.46 0.25
N HIS A 20 12.31 -9.35 1.55
CA HIS A 20 13.43 -8.66 2.21
C HIS A 20 13.25 -7.18 2.59
N CYS A 21 13.22 -7.00 3.91
CA CYS A 21 13.40 -5.78 4.70
C CYS A 21 14.18 -4.68 3.98
N ASN A 22 13.51 -3.57 3.68
CA ASN A 22 14.20 -2.32 3.42
C ASN A 22 14.57 -1.69 4.78
N PRO A 23 15.86 -1.63 5.16
CA PRO A 23 16.28 -1.16 6.48
C PRO A 23 15.88 0.29 6.75
N GLU A 24 15.75 1.12 5.71
CA GLU A 24 15.26 2.50 5.86
C GLU A 24 13.78 2.54 6.28
N VAL A 25 12.98 1.61 5.78
CA VAL A 25 11.54 1.51 6.10
C VAL A 25 11.36 0.98 7.51
N GLU A 26 12.10 -0.06 7.89
CA GLU A 26 12.09 -0.57 9.26
C GLU A 26 12.53 0.49 10.27
N GLN A 27 13.61 1.20 9.98
CA GLN A 27 14.09 2.28 10.84
C GLN A 27 13.03 3.39 10.99
N ARG A 28 12.33 3.74 9.91
CA ARG A 28 11.24 4.73 9.96
C ARG A 28 10.09 4.29 10.86
N VAL A 29 9.67 3.02 10.75
CA VAL A 29 8.63 2.45 11.62
C VAL A 29 9.10 2.44 13.08
N GLN A 30 10.35 2.07 13.35
CA GLN A 30 10.93 2.13 14.68
C GLN A 30 10.94 3.55 15.25
N GLN A 31 11.24 4.56 14.44
CA GLN A 31 11.20 5.97 14.87
C GLN A 31 9.77 6.41 15.21
N TRP A 32 8.77 6.02 14.42
CA TRP A 32 7.37 6.33 14.74
C TRP A 32 6.93 5.71 16.07
N LEU A 33 7.26 4.43 16.28
CA LEU A 33 6.96 3.71 17.52
C LEU A 33 7.70 4.30 18.73
N ALA A 34 9.00 4.60 18.57
CA ALA A 34 9.82 5.21 19.62
C ALA A 34 9.33 6.62 20.00
N GLY A 35 8.84 7.37 19.01
CA GLY A 35 8.22 8.69 19.20
C GLY A 35 6.86 8.65 19.89
N ARG A 36 6.30 7.44 20.17
CA ARG A 36 4.94 7.24 20.69
C ARG A 36 3.86 7.94 19.87
N GLN A 37 4.11 8.11 18.57
CA GLN A 37 3.13 8.66 17.66
C GLN A 37 2.02 7.62 17.46
N LEU A 38 0.76 8.07 17.41
CA LEU A 38 -0.34 7.19 17.06
C LEU A 38 -0.15 6.74 15.61
N LEU A 39 -0.06 5.43 15.41
CA LEU A 39 -0.03 4.82 14.09
C LEU A 39 -1.42 4.30 13.73
N VAL A 40 -1.64 4.14 12.44
CA VAL A 40 -2.85 3.55 11.88
C VAL A 40 -2.44 2.45 10.90
N TRP A 41 -3.15 1.34 10.97
CA TRP A 41 -3.05 0.26 10.00
C TRP A 41 -4.33 0.24 9.14
N ILE A 42 -4.17 0.13 7.82
CA ILE A 42 -5.30 0.10 6.87
C ILE A 42 -5.12 -1.10 5.96
N PRO A 43 -6.07 -2.05 5.88
CA PRO A 43 -5.91 -3.22 5.01
C PRO A 43 -5.74 -2.82 3.54
N ILE A 44 -4.78 -3.42 2.84
CA ILE A 44 -4.66 -3.26 1.39
C ILE A 44 -5.79 -4.06 0.74
N ILE A 45 -6.70 -3.36 0.04
CA ILE A 45 -7.88 -3.99 -0.56
C ILE A 45 -7.49 -4.56 -1.93
N SER A 46 -7.06 -5.82 -1.94
CA SER A 46 -6.66 -6.53 -3.16
C SER A 46 -7.14 -7.99 -3.13
N GLN A 47 -7.22 -8.60 -4.30
CA GLN A 47 -7.58 -10.02 -4.42
C GLN A 47 -6.55 -10.94 -3.76
N GLU A 48 -5.31 -10.49 -3.59
CA GLU A 48 -4.23 -11.28 -2.99
C GLU A 48 -4.40 -11.38 -1.47
N ASN A 49 -4.76 -10.26 -0.82
CA ASN A 49 -5.11 -10.25 0.59
C ASN A 49 -6.46 -10.90 0.86
N PHE A 50 -7.40 -10.82 -0.09
CA PHE A 50 -8.77 -11.30 0.07
C PHE A 50 -9.21 -12.22 -1.08
N PRO A 51 -8.60 -13.40 -1.26
CA PRO A 51 -8.81 -14.24 -2.44
C PRO A 51 -10.23 -14.77 -2.58
N GLY A 52 -10.97 -14.92 -1.48
CA GLY A 52 -12.38 -15.35 -1.48
C GLY A 52 -13.40 -14.23 -1.67
N VAL A 53 -12.98 -12.97 -1.72
CA VAL A 53 -13.92 -11.83 -1.80
C VAL A 53 -14.12 -11.43 -3.26
N PRO A 54 -15.37 -11.26 -3.74
CA PRO A 54 -15.63 -10.83 -5.10
C PRO A 54 -15.07 -9.43 -5.40
N PRO A 55 -14.55 -9.18 -6.62
CA PRO A 55 -13.95 -7.89 -6.98
C PRO A 55 -14.85 -6.67 -6.76
N GLN A 56 -16.17 -6.82 -6.92
CA GLN A 56 -17.14 -5.74 -6.71
C GLN A 56 -17.21 -5.33 -5.23
N VAL A 57 -17.08 -6.29 -4.31
CA VAL A 57 -17.05 -6.03 -2.87
C VAL A 57 -15.73 -5.38 -2.49
N LEU A 58 -14.61 -5.81 -3.09
CA LEU A 58 -13.31 -5.16 -2.92
C LEU A 58 -13.35 -3.69 -3.39
N GLN A 59 -13.92 -3.41 -4.56
CA GLN A 59 -14.07 -2.04 -5.06
C GLN A 59 -14.92 -1.17 -4.13
N PHE A 60 -16.00 -1.74 -3.57
CA PHE A 60 -16.81 -1.04 -2.58
C PHE A 60 -16.01 -0.77 -1.29
N ALA A 61 -15.30 -1.76 -0.77
CA ALA A 61 -14.48 -1.60 0.43
C ALA A 61 -13.36 -0.57 0.24
N ASP A 62 -12.74 -0.52 -0.94
CA ASP A 62 -11.70 0.46 -1.29
C ASP A 62 -12.21 1.91 -1.15
N GLN A 63 -13.46 2.18 -1.54
CA GLN A 63 -14.11 3.49 -1.37
C GLN A 63 -14.34 3.89 0.09
N HIS A 64 -14.27 2.92 1.01
CA HIS A 64 -14.52 3.11 2.44
C HIS A 64 -13.29 2.78 3.31
N GLN A 65 -12.07 2.85 2.75
CA GLN A 65 -10.81 2.57 3.46
C GLN A 65 -10.63 3.37 4.75
N GLU A 66 -11.12 4.60 4.81
CA GLU A 66 -11.04 5.44 6.02
C GLU A 66 -11.77 4.82 7.22
N ALA A 67 -12.86 4.07 6.98
CA ALA A 67 -13.63 3.40 8.03
C ALA A 67 -12.94 2.12 8.55
N MET A 68 -11.96 1.59 7.81
CA MET A 68 -11.23 0.36 8.15
C MET A 68 -9.90 0.63 8.86
N ARG A 69 -9.68 1.87 9.32
CA ARG A 69 -8.49 2.28 10.06
C ARG A 69 -8.43 1.61 11.42
N TRP A 70 -7.39 0.81 11.65
CA TRP A 70 -7.10 0.19 12.93
C TRP A 70 -6.04 1.01 13.68
N PRO A 71 -6.34 1.57 14.86
CA PRO A 71 -5.37 2.36 15.62
C PRO A 71 -4.32 1.47 16.29
N ILE A 72 -3.06 1.89 16.21
CA ILE A 72 -1.89 1.23 16.81
C ILE A 72 -1.27 2.22 17.79
N HIS A 73 -1.50 2.00 19.09
CA HIS A 73 -1.01 2.86 20.16
C HIS A 73 0.37 2.44 20.64
N ARG A 74 0.68 1.15 20.54
CA ARG A 74 1.94 0.55 20.98
C ARG A 74 2.39 -0.54 20.01
N PRO A 75 3.68 -0.90 20.01
CA PRO A 75 4.19 -1.98 19.16
C PRO A 75 3.44 -3.30 19.34
N GLU A 76 2.98 -3.60 20.56
CA GLU A 76 2.26 -4.84 20.85
C GLU A 76 0.90 -4.92 20.16
N ASP A 77 0.28 -3.78 19.83
CA ASP A 77 -1.00 -3.74 19.10
C ASP A 77 -0.84 -4.27 17.67
N LEU A 78 0.37 -4.22 17.10
CA LEU A 78 0.67 -4.82 15.80
C LEU A 78 0.51 -6.34 15.80
N LEU A 79 0.62 -7.01 16.97
CA LEU A 79 0.40 -8.45 17.11
C LEU A 79 -1.09 -8.83 17.13
N ALA A 80 -1.99 -7.85 17.27
CA ALA A 80 -3.43 -8.06 17.22
C ALA A 80 -4.02 -7.90 15.81
N LEU A 81 -3.19 -7.56 14.81
CA LEU A 81 -3.60 -7.48 13.42
C LEU A 81 -4.05 -8.86 12.90
N PRO A 82 -4.93 -8.91 11.89
CA PRO A 82 -5.33 -10.16 11.27
C PRO A 82 -4.14 -10.88 10.61
N ASP A 83 -3.92 -12.15 10.97
CA ASP A 83 -2.88 -13.00 10.38
C ASP A 83 -3.14 -13.22 8.88
N GLY A 84 -2.08 -13.12 8.08
CA GLY A 84 -2.13 -13.29 6.62
C GLY A 84 -2.61 -12.09 5.83
N ILE A 85 -2.96 -10.97 6.48
CA ILE A 85 -3.46 -9.76 5.79
C ILE A 85 -2.39 -8.67 5.81
N THR A 86 -2.06 -8.16 4.63
CA THR A 86 -1.17 -7.00 4.47
C THR A 86 -1.95 -5.69 4.57
N GLY A 87 -1.45 -4.71 5.30
CA GLY A 87 -2.04 -3.37 5.36
C GLY A 87 -1.00 -2.27 5.30
N TRP A 88 -1.41 -1.08 4.89
CA TRP A 88 -0.61 0.14 4.99
C TRP A 88 -0.41 0.54 6.44
N LEU A 89 0.79 0.96 6.80
CA LEU A 89 1.13 1.48 8.12
C LEU A 89 1.60 2.93 7.99
N LEU A 90 0.98 3.83 8.73
CA LEU A 90 1.31 5.25 8.69
C LEU A 90 0.98 5.96 10.00
N PRO A 91 1.63 7.09 10.32
CA PRO A 91 1.17 7.98 11.37
C PRO A 91 -0.27 8.43 11.15
N ALA A 92 -1.07 8.57 12.22
CA ALA A 92 -2.49 8.91 12.12
C ALA A 92 -2.78 10.25 11.42
N ASP A 93 -1.82 11.17 11.47
CA ASP A 93 -1.84 12.48 10.82
C ASP A 93 -1.24 12.48 9.40
N ALA A 94 -0.59 11.39 9.00
CA ALA A 94 -0.06 11.23 7.66
C ALA A 94 -1.19 10.95 6.65
N LYS A 95 -1.03 11.51 5.44
CA LYS A 95 -1.99 11.33 4.34
C LYS A 95 -1.63 10.17 3.41
N ASP A 96 -0.36 9.79 3.39
CA ASP A 96 0.16 8.77 2.48
C ASP A 96 1.32 8.01 3.15
N THR A 97 1.63 6.82 2.63
CA THR A 97 2.74 5.99 3.10
C THR A 97 3.17 5.00 2.02
N ASP A 98 4.47 4.73 1.95
CA ASP A 98 5.07 3.64 1.17
C ASP A 98 5.35 2.38 2.02
N VAL A 99 4.88 2.38 3.26
CA VAL A 99 5.12 1.33 4.26
C VAL A 99 3.88 0.46 4.44
N ALA A 100 4.07 -0.85 4.31
CA ALA A 100 3.08 -1.85 4.65
C ALA A 100 3.57 -2.75 5.79
N CYS A 101 2.61 -3.37 6.47
CA CYS A 101 2.80 -4.23 7.61
C CYS A 101 1.76 -5.36 7.58
N GLY A 102 2.16 -6.56 7.99
CA GLY A 102 1.23 -7.67 8.23
C GLY A 102 1.82 -8.68 9.21
N ILE A 103 0.97 -9.59 9.71
CA ILE A 103 1.40 -10.70 10.56
C ILE A 103 1.39 -11.99 9.76
N TRP A 104 2.44 -12.78 9.90
CA TRP A 104 2.46 -14.17 9.45
C TRP A 104 3.09 -15.05 10.53
N ASN A 105 2.39 -16.09 10.96
CA ASN A 105 2.85 -17.02 12.02
C ASN A 105 3.19 -16.32 13.35
N GLY A 106 2.50 -15.23 13.67
CA GLY A 106 2.75 -14.43 14.87
C GLY A 106 3.96 -13.50 14.81
N GLU A 107 4.65 -13.42 13.67
CA GLU A 107 5.73 -12.47 13.42
C GLU A 107 5.24 -11.29 12.60
N ILE A 108 5.74 -10.09 12.93
CA ILE A 108 5.40 -8.85 12.22
C ILE A 108 6.39 -8.67 11.07
N TYR A 109 5.86 -8.46 9.87
CA TYR A 109 6.65 -8.18 8.67
C TYR A 109 6.38 -6.74 8.23
N ILE A 110 7.45 -5.96 8.11
CA ILE A 110 7.42 -4.61 7.54
C ILE A 110 7.92 -4.67 6.10
N LEU A 111 7.15 -4.10 5.19
CA LEU A 111 7.28 -4.30 3.76
C LEU A 111 7.16 -2.96 3.01
N SER A 112 7.83 -2.86 1.88
CA SER A 112 7.44 -1.91 0.84
C SER A 112 6.54 -2.59 -0.17
N VAL A 113 5.57 -1.86 -0.71
CA VAL A 113 4.66 -2.37 -1.74
C VAL A 113 5.11 -1.85 -3.10
N GLN A 114 5.09 -2.71 -4.10
CA GLN A 114 5.27 -2.34 -5.50
C GLN A 114 4.07 -2.82 -6.32
N ASP A 115 3.72 -2.06 -7.35
CA ASP A 115 2.76 -2.48 -8.37
C ASP A 115 3.41 -3.61 -9.20
N LYS A 116 2.77 -4.79 -9.24
CA LYS A 116 3.28 -5.96 -9.96
C LYS A 116 3.42 -5.79 -11.46
N ARG A 117 2.60 -4.93 -12.07
CA ARG A 117 2.54 -4.72 -13.51
C ARG A 117 3.66 -3.78 -13.96
N THR A 118 4.01 -2.80 -13.14
CA THR A 118 4.98 -1.77 -13.50
C THR A 118 6.32 -1.91 -12.77
N GLY A 119 6.36 -2.60 -11.63
CA GLY A 119 7.52 -2.68 -10.75
C GLY A 119 7.80 -1.38 -9.98
N HIS A 120 6.92 -0.38 -10.08
CA HIS A 120 7.09 0.89 -9.37
C HIS A 120 6.64 0.80 -7.91
N LYS A 121 7.27 1.61 -7.05
CA LYS A 121 6.87 1.73 -5.65
C LYS A 121 5.45 2.27 -5.56
N GLN A 122 4.65 1.63 -4.74
CA GLN A 122 3.26 1.96 -4.51
C GLN A 122 3.12 2.60 -3.13
N THR A 123 2.30 3.65 -3.05
CA THR A 123 1.87 4.24 -1.78
C THR A 123 0.38 3.99 -1.53
N LEU A 124 -0.10 4.28 -0.32
CA LEU A 124 -1.52 4.21 0.06
C LEU A 124 -2.43 4.96 -0.92
N LEU A 125 -2.07 6.18 -1.32
CA LEU A 125 -2.84 6.96 -2.31
C LEU A 125 -2.53 6.59 -3.77
N GLY A 126 -1.48 5.77 -3.94
CA GLY A 126 -0.81 5.44 -5.18
C GLY A 126 0.08 6.55 -5.72
N GLU A 127 1.07 6.16 -6.52
CA GLU A 127 1.69 7.10 -7.44
C GLU A 127 0.55 7.62 -8.34
N ARG A 128 0.07 8.83 -8.04
CA ARG A 128 -0.66 9.63 -9.00
C ARG A 128 0.34 10.00 -10.09
N PHE A 129 0.59 9.07 -11.01
CA PHE A 129 0.99 9.49 -12.34
C PHE A 129 -0.19 10.28 -12.87
N ASP A 130 -0.02 11.60 -12.95
CA ASP A 130 -0.79 12.43 -13.86
C ASP A 130 -0.59 11.82 -15.25
N ILE A 131 -1.57 11.04 -15.73
CA ILE A 131 -1.66 10.57 -17.13
C ILE A 131 -1.93 11.77 -18.07
N ALA A 132 -1.67 13.01 -17.63
CA ALA A 132 -1.77 14.25 -18.38
C ALA A 132 -0.43 14.75 -18.93
N THR A 133 0.71 14.14 -18.58
CA THR A 133 1.99 14.47 -19.23
C THR A 133 2.75 13.18 -19.53
N GLY A 134 2.45 12.60 -20.69
CA GLY A 134 3.31 11.59 -21.28
C GLY A 134 4.65 12.21 -21.62
N GLN A 135 5.63 12.05 -20.73
CA GLN A 135 7.02 12.20 -21.08
C GLN A 135 7.83 11.24 -20.22
N ALA A 136 8.13 10.08 -20.81
CA ALA A 136 9.25 9.27 -20.38
C ALA A 136 10.49 10.13 -20.65
N ASP A 137 11.23 10.47 -19.59
CA ASP A 137 12.57 11.00 -19.74
C ASP A 137 13.42 9.84 -20.30
N ASP A 138 13.80 9.99 -21.56
CA ASP A 138 14.67 9.09 -22.31
C ASP A 138 16.02 9.04 -21.58
N PRO A 139 16.56 7.86 -21.21
CA PRO A 139 17.93 7.80 -20.75
C PRO A 139 18.84 8.01 -21.97
N GLU A 140 19.33 9.23 -22.13
CA GLU A 140 20.36 9.60 -23.10
C GLU A 140 21.54 8.62 -22.94
N GLN A 141 21.63 7.64 -23.85
CA GLN A 141 22.73 6.71 -23.90
C GLN A 141 24.00 7.47 -24.26
N SER A 142 24.84 7.72 -23.26
CA SER A 142 26.23 8.16 -23.46
C SER A 142 27.00 7.05 -24.17
N VAL A 143 27.27 7.28 -25.45
CA VAL A 143 28.36 6.64 -26.19
C VAL A 143 29.67 7.29 -25.75
N VAL A 144 30.57 6.48 -25.19
CA VAL A 144 32.04 6.68 -25.25
C VAL A 144 32.70 5.33 -25.48
#